data_AF-A0A136WH87-F1
#
_entry.id   AF-A0A136WH87-F1
#
_cell.length_a   1.000
_cell.length_b   1.000
_cell.length_c   1.000
_cell.angle_alpha   90.00
_cell.angle_beta   90.00
_cell.angle_gamma   90.00
#
_symmetry.space_group_name_H-M   'P 1'
#
loop_
_entity.id
_entity.type
_entity.pdbx_description
1 polymer ?
#
loop_
_entity_poly.entity_id
_entity_poly.type
_entity_poly.pdbx_seq_one_letter_code
_entity_poly.pdbx_strand_id
1 'polypeptide(L)'
;MDNQNPRLHVVIYYQSNSKVKTKLHRKLIAYAKKISDDPYEPYIDISMDNSYLKKVKAALQTLTCDTINTFYVKRPVKDLEQLYLFIKILLSITLQKSFENTPNNTIIDNWMIISIIPSKTSDIYDIKCSLGK
;
A
#
# COMPACT_ATOMS: atom_id res chain seq x y z
N MET A 1 -9.72 0.48 27.98
CA MET A 1 -9.31 1.56 27.09
C MET A 1 -8.72 0.88 25.87
N ASP A 2 -9.47 0.85 24.77
CA ASP A 2 -9.06 0.12 23.58
C ASP A 2 -7.85 0.83 22.96
N ASN A 3 -6.73 0.12 22.85
CA ASN A 3 -5.57 0.54 22.06
C ASN A 3 -6.00 0.70 20.59
N GLN A 4 -6.47 1.89 20.23
CA GLN A 4 -6.79 2.22 18.84
C GLN A 4 -5.51 2.69 18.15
N ASN A 5 -4.58 1.76 17.95
CA ASN A 5 -3.40 2.02 17.13
C ASN A 5 -3.86 2.45 15.72
N PRO A 6 -3.22 3.47 15.12
CA PRO A 6 -3.51 3.90 13.76
C PRO A 6 -3.44 2.73 12.78
N ARG A 7 -4.30 2.75 11.76
CA ARG A 7 -4.43 1.70 10.75
C ARG A 7 -4.10 2.25 9.36
N LEU A 8 -3.35 1.47 8.60
CA LEU A 8 -3.10 1.72 7.19
C LEU A 8 -3.66 0.56 6.38
N HIS A 9 -4.72 0.82 5.62
CA HIS A 9 -5.27 -0.11 4.63
C HIS A 9 -4.54 0.04 3.30
N VAL A 10 -3.82 -1.00 2.90
CA VAL A 10 -3.03 -1.05 1.67
C VAL A 10 -3.71 -1.98 0.67
N VAL A 11 -4.19 -1.40 -0.42
CA VAL A 11 -4.86 -2.13 -1.50
C VAL A 11 -3.92 -2.21 -2.69
N ILE A 12 -3.54 -3.42 -3.10
CA ILE A 12 -2.60 -3.64 -4.19
C ILE A 12 -3.31 -4.31 -5.36
N TYR A 13 -3.43 -3.59 -6.47
CA TYR A 13 -3.74 -4.18 -7.76
C TYR A 13 -2.44 -4.47 -8.51
N TYR A 14 -2.12 -5.75 -8.68
CA TYR A 14 -0.97 -6.18 -9.45
C TYR A 14 -1.42 -7.01 -10.65
N GLN A 15 -1.13 -6.55 -11.87
CA GLN A 15 -1.44 -7.27 -13.10
C GLN A 15 -0.29 -8.25 -13.43
N SER A 16 -0.42 -9.47 -12.89
CA SER A 16 0.51 -10.59 -13.07
C SER A 16 -0.23 -11.92 -12.92
N ASN A 17 0.45 -13.05 -13.08
CA ASN A 17 -0.15 -14.36 -12.85
C ASN A 17 -0.38 -14.62 -11.35
N SER A 18 -1.35 -15.49 -11.02
CA SER A 18 -1.76 -15.77 -9.65
C SER A 18 -0.61 -16.25 -8.75
N LYS A 19 0.29 -17.12 -9.25
CA LYS A 19 1.42 -17.65 -8.48
C LYS A 19 2.35 -16.52 -8.00
N VAL A 20 2.68 -15.58 -8.88
CA VAL A 20 3.55 -14.43 -8.54
C VAL A 20 2.84 -13.49 -7.57
N LYS A 21 1.54 -13.20 -7.78
CA LYS A 21 0.74 -12.39 -6.83
C LYS A 21 0.74 -13.02 -5.43
N THR A 22 0.45 -14.32 -5.32
CA THR A 22 0.41 -15.02 -4.03
C THR A 22 1.76 -14.97 -3.31
N LYS A 23 2.88 -15.13 -4.03
CA LYS A 23 4.22 -15.01 -3.45
C LYS A 23 4.46 -13.61 -2.90
N LEU A 24 4.20 -12.56 -3.69
CA LEU A 24 4.37 -11.18 -3.24
C LEU A 24 3.47 -10.85 -2.04
N HIS A 25 2.20 -11.28 -2.09
CA HIS A 25 1.26 -11.08 -1.00
C HIS A 25 1.77 -11.66 0.32
N ARG A 26 2.26 -12.92 0.31
CA ARG A 26 2.83 -13.56 1.50
C ARG A 26 4.01 -12.77 2.07
N LYS A 27 4.91 -12.27 1.21
CA LYS A 27 6.06 -11.46 1.67
C LYS A 27 5.61 -10.15 2.32
N LEU A 28 4.62 -9.48 1.72
CA LEU A 28 4.09 -8.24 2.25
C LEU A 28 3.33 -8.42 3.56
N ILE A 29 2.52 -9.47 3.69
CA ILE A 29 1.84 -9.81 4.96
C ILE A 29 2.85 -10.13 6.05
N ALA A 30 3.90 -10.90 5.75
CA ALA A 30 4.95 -11.19 6.72
C ALA A 30 5.69 -9.91 7.18
N TYR A 31 5.90 -8.97 6.26
CA TYR A 31 6.46 -7.65 6.59
C TYR A 31 5.53 -6.81 7.47
N ALA A 32 4.25 -6.71 7.10
CA ALA A 32 3.23 -5.98 7.86
C ALA A 32 3.10 -6.52 9.28
N LYS A 33 3.02 -7.86 9.43
CA LYS A 33 2.96 -8.51 10.73
C LYS A 33 4.15 -8.15 11.61
N LYS A 34 5.37 -8.18 11.06
CA LYS A 34 6.59 -7.82 11.81
C LYS A 34 6.55 -6.39 12.34
N ILE A 35 5.92 -5.45 11.63
CA ILE A 35 5.73 -4.08 12.11
C ILE A 35 4.68 -4.05 13.22
N SER A 36 3.54 -4.69 12.99
CA SER A 36 2.42 -4.68 13.95
C SER A 36 2.67 -5.50 15.23
N ASP A 37 3.75 -6.26 15.31
CA ASP A 37 4.20 -6.91 16.56
C ASP A 37 4.74 -5.88 17.58
N ASP A 38 5.08 -4.65 17.15
CA ASP A 38 5.42 -3.53 18.05
C ASP A 38 4.14 -2.74 18.42
N PRO A 39 3.80 -2.61 19.72
CA PRO A 39 2.59 -1.93 20.16
C PRO A 39 2.59 -0.41 19.91
N TYR A 40 3.72 0.20 19.56
CA TYR A 40 3.82 1.61 19.20
C TYR A 40 3.70 1.85 17.70
N GLU A 41 3.70 0.79 16.90
CA GLU A 41 3.60 0.85 15.45
C GLU A 41 2.14 0.72 14.97
N PRO A 42 1.84 1.19 13.76
CA PRO A 42 0.50 1.12 13.21
C PRO A 42 0.19 -0.30 12.74
N TYR A 43 -1.08 -0.64 12.76
CA TYR A 43 -1.55 -1.86 12.12
C TYR A 43 -1.62 -1.67 10.60
N ILE A 44 -1.00 -2.57 9.84
CA ILE A 44 -0.99 -2.51 8.38
C ILE A 44 -1.81 -3.68 7.84
N ASP A 45 -2.94 -3.35 7.21
CA ASP A 45 -3.77 -4.33 6.52
C ASP A 45 -3.43 -4.32 5.02
N ILE A 46 -3.02 -5.46 4.46
CA ILE A 46 -2.64 -5.53 3.04
C ILE A 46 -3.59 -6.47 2.30
N SER A 47 -4.24 -5.97 1.26
CA SER A 47 -5.07 -6.77 0.35
C SER A 47 -4.51 -6.76 -1.08
N MET A 48 -4.62 -7.91 -1.77
CA MET A 48 -4.38 -7.99 -3.21
C MET A 48 -5.68 -8.14 -3.97
N ASP A 49 -6.12 -7.04 -4.57
CA ASP A 49 -7.43 -6.92 -5.18
C ASP A 49 -7.38 -7.14 -6.71
N ASN A 50 -8.52 -7.54 -7.27
CA ASN A 50 -8.72 -7.47 -8.71
C ASN A 50 -9.02 -6.02 -9.16
N SER A 51 -9.10 -5.82 -10.47
CA SER A 51 -9.29 -4.48 -11.04
C SER A 51 -10.60 -3.82 -10.62
N TYR A 52 -11.67 -4.61 -10.43
CA TYR A 52 -12.98 -4.13 -10.01
C TYR A 52 -12.94 -3.65 -8.56
N LEU A 53 -12.51 -4.49 -7.62
CA LEU A 53 -12.45 -4.14 -6.20
C LEU A 53 -11.50 -2.96 -5.95
N LYS A 54 -10.38 -2.88 -6.67
CA LYS A 54 -9.49 -1.72 -6.61
C LYS A 54 -10.19 -0.42 -7.05
N LYS A 55 -11.06 -0.47 -8.07
CA LYS A 55 -11.84 0.72 -8.49
C LYS A 55 -12.87 1.11 -7.44
N VAL A 56 -13.57 0.14 -6.85
CA VAL A 56 -14.54 0.39 -5.78
C VAL A 56 -13.85 1.06 -4.59
N LYS A 57 -12.72 0.53 -4.11
CA LYS A 57 -11.96 1.11 -3.01
C LYS A 57 -11.36 2.48 -3.35
N ALA A 58 -10.95 2.70 -4.59
CA ALA A 58 -10.50 4.02 -5.04
C ALA A 58 -11.63 5.04 -5.09
N ALA A 59 -12.84 4.64 -5.48
CA ALA A 59 -14.01 5.51 -5.40
C ALA A 59 -14.35 5.84 -3.95
N LEU A 60 -14.31 4.84 -3.06
CA LEU A 60 -14.52 5.04 -1.62
C LEU A 60 -13.50 6.03 -1.04
N GLN A 61 -12.21 5.85 -1.34
CA GLN A 61 -11.15 6.77 -0.92
C GLN A 61 -11.43 8.22 -1.35
N THR A 62 -11.91 8.44 -2.58
CA THR A 62 -12.27 9.78 -3.06
C THR A 62 -13.48 10.38 -2.34
N LEU A 63 -14.38 9.54 -1.81
CA LEU A 63 -15.56 10.01 -1.08
C LEU A 63 -15.26 10.28 0.40
N THR A 64 -14.28 9.59 0.98
CA THR A 64 -14.01 9.63 2.43
C THR A 64 -12.82 10.50 2.82
N CYS A 65 -11.90 10.77 1.89
CA CYS A 65 -10.69 11.54 2.17
C CYS A 65 -10.81 12.95 1.60
N ASP A 66 -10.44 13.96 2.39
CA ASP A 66 -10.44 15.36 1.98
C ASP A 66 -9.39 15.62 0.90
N THR A 67 -8.26 14.92 0.97
CA THR A 67 -7.17 15.07 0.01
C THR A 67 -6.63 13.72 -0.46
N ILE A 68 -6.42 13.58 -1.76
CA ILE A 68 -5.76 12.40 -2.34
C ILE A 68 -4.41 12.80 -2.95
N ASN A 69 -3.34 12.33 -2.34
CA ASN A 69 -1.99 12.48 -2.89
C ASN A 69 -1.70 11.31 -3.83
N THR A 70 -1.37 11.61 -5.07
CA THR A 70 -1.03 10.57 -6.05
C THR A 70 0.43 10.69 -6.49
N PHE A 71 1.08 9.54 -6.56
CA PHE A 71 2.42 9.38 -7.07
C PHE A 71 2.41 8.37 -8.22
N TYR A 72 3.19 8.64 -9.25
CA TYR A 72 3.30 7.78 -10.42
C TYR A 72 4.76 7.65 -10.83
N VAL A 73 5.18 6.42 -11.12
CA VAL A 73 6.52 6.12 -11.62
C VAL A 73 6.47 5.00 -12.64
N LYS A 74 7.27 5.15 -13.70
CA LYS A 74 7.65 4.05 -14.60
C LYS A 74 9.02 3.57 -14.18
N ARG A 75 9.16 2.28 -13.89
CA ARG A 75 10.48 1.72 -13.57
C ARG A 75 10.64 0.30 -14.07
N PRO A 76 11.88 -0.10 -14.41
CA PRO A 76 12.20 -1.49 -14.58
C PRO A 76 12.07 -2.23 -13.24
N VAL A 77 11.48 -3.42 -13.28
CA VAL A 77 11.37 -4.34 -12.16
C VAL A 77 11.87 -5.69 -12.65
N LYS A 78 13.11 -6.02 -12.32
CA LYS A 78 13.79 -7.23 -12.83
C LYS A 78 13.20 -8.51 -12.25
N ASP A 79 12.73 -8.45 -11.00
CA ASP A 79 12.23 -9.62 -10.28
C ASP A 79 11.24 -9.23 -9.17
N LEU A 80 10.69 -10.25 -8.52
CA LEU A 80 9.73 -10.10 -7.43
C LEU A 80 10.34 -9.42 -6.20
N GLU A 81 11.63 -9.58 -5.94
CA GLU A 81 12.32 -8.99 -4.78
C GLU A 81 12.44 -7.49 -4.90
N GLN A 82 12.76 -7.00 -6.10
CA GLN A 82 12.79 -5.57 -6.39
C GLN A 82 11.40 -4.95 -6.22
N LEU A 83 10.34 -5.64 -6.65
CA LEU A 83 8.98 -5.16 -6.45
C LEU A 83 8.59 -5.13 -4.97
N TYR A 84 8.91 -6.20 -4.25
CA TYR A 84 8.68 -6.29 -2.82
C TYR A 84 9.42 -5.17 -2.06
N LEU A 85 10.72 -4.97 -2.34
CA LEU A 85 11.52 -3.91 -1.73
C LEU A 85 10.95 -2.52 -2.03
N PHE A 86 10.51 -2.30 -3.28
CA PHE A 86 9.91 -1.02 -3.65
C PHE A 86 8.63 -0.73 -2.87
N ILE A 87 7.72 -1.69 -2.78
CA ILE A 87 6.47 -1.54 -1.99
C ILE A 87 6.82 -1.33 -0.51
N LYS A 88 7.80 -2.07 0.03
CA LYS A 88 8.27 -1.92 1.41
C LYS A 88 8.76 -0.49 1.69
N ILE A 89 9.57 0.09 0.80
CA ILE A 89 10.06 1.46 0.91
C ILE A 89 8.89 2.45 0.87
N LEU A 90 7.95 2.29 -0.07
CA LEU A 90 6.76 3.14 -0.15
C LEU A 90 5.93 3.10 1.14
N LEU A 91 5.70 1.91 1.70
CA LEU A 91 5.00 1.75 2.97
C LEU A 91 5.75 2.46 4.10
N SER A 92 7.06 2.24 4.21
CA SER A 92 7.89 2.84 5.27
C SER A 92 7.83 4.38 5.24
N ILE A 93 7.95 4.97 4.05
CA ILE A 93 7.88 6.42 3.86
C ILE A 93 6.48 6.94 4.19
N THR A 94 5.42 6.23 3.79
CA THR A 94 4.03 6.60 4.10
C THR A 94 3.81 6.62 5.62
N LEU A 95 4.27 5.57 6.31
CA LEU A 95 4.13 5.47 7.77
C LEU A 95 4.91 6.58 8.49
N GLN A 96 6.16 6.81 8.12
CA GLN A 96 6.97 7.89 8.68
C GLN A 96 6.27 9.25 8.54
N LYS A 97 5.78 9.57 7.33
CA LYS A 97 5.04 10.82 7.09
C LYS A 97 3.73 10.90 7.87
N SER A 98 3.06 9.78 8.12
CA SER A 98 1.87 9.76 8.96
C SER A 98 2.21 10.07 10.41
N PHE A 99 3.30 9.54 10.96
CA PHE A 99 3.72 9.84 12.33
C PHE A 99 4.21 11.27 12.54
N GLU A 100 4.95 11.83 11.58
CA GLU A 100 5.51 13.19 11.71
C GLU A 100 4.44 14.30 11.68
N ASN A 101 3.29 14.06 11.06
CA ASN A 101 2.29 15.09 10.77
C ASN A 101 1.01 15.03 11.63
N THR A 102 0.95 14.13 12.62
CA THR A 102 -0.29 13.93 13.39
C THR A 102 -0.09 14.40 14.83
N PRO A 103 -0.87 15.39 15.33
CA PRO A 103 -0.88 15.71 16.75
C PRO A 103 -1.39 14.50 17.53
N ASN A 104 -0.82 14.27 18.72
CA ASN A 104 -1.17 13.14 19.60
C ASN A 104 -2.70 12.95 19.67
N ASN A 105 -3.16 11.74 19.31
CA ASN A 105 -4.52 11.20 19.46
C ASN A 105 -5.52 11.32 18.29
N THR A 106 -5.12 11.66 17.06
CA THR A 106 -6.01 11.40 15.91
C THR A 106 -5.85 9.95 15.43
N ILE A 107 -6.91 9.15 15.52
CA ILE A 107 -6.94 7.79 14.95
C ILE A 107 -6.81 7.94 13.43
N ILE A 108 -5.66 7.58 12.88
CA ILE A 108 -5.42 7.62 11.46
C ILE A 108 -5.95 6.31 10.87
N ASP A 109 -7.05 6.37 10.12
CA ASP A 109 -7.54 5.26 9.31
C ASP A 109 -7.30 5.59 7.82
N ASN A 110 -6.05 5.37 7.38
CA ASN A 110 -5.60 5.81 6.06
C ASN A 110 -5.71 4.71 5.02
N TRP A 111 -5.99 5.13 3.79
CA TRP A 111 -6.05 4.23 2.63
C TRP A 111 -4.89 4.53 1.68
N MET A 112 -4.15 3.49 1.32
CA MET A 112 -3.10 3.51 0.30
C MET A 112 -3.46 2.53 -0.80
N ILE A 113 -3.61 3.01 -2.04
CA ILE A 113 -3.96 2.19 -3.20
C ILE A 113 -2.78 2.16 -4.16
N ILE A 114 -2.22 0.98 -4.38
CA ILE A 114 -1.08 0.75 -5.27
C ILE A 114 -1.56 -0.02 -6.50
N SER A 115 -1.31 0.51 -7.70
CA SER A 115 -1.54 -0.17 -8.97
C SER A 115 -0.20 -0.44 -9.64
N ILE A 116 0.08 -1.69 -9.97
CA ILE A 116 1.30 -2.15 -10.63
C ILE A 116 0.87 -2.86 -11.92
N ILE A 117 1.13 -2.22 -13.06
CA ILE A 117 0.68 -2.68 -14.37
C ILE A 117 1.90 -2.80 -15.27
N PRO A 118 2.11 -3.94 -15.96
CA PRO A 118 3.19 -4.06 -16.92
C PRO A 118 2.95 -3.07 -18.07
N SER A 119 4.00 -2.35 -18.43
CA SER A 119 3.97 -1.43 -19.56
C SER A 119 4.07 -2.21 -20.89
N LYS A 120 3.97 -1.48 -22.00
CA LYS A 120 4.09 -2.09 -23.35
C LYS A 120 5.46 -2.73 -23.61
N THR A 121 6.48 -2.29 -22.89
CA THR A 121 7.85 -2.82 -22.94
C THR A 121 8.05 -3.88 -21.87
N SER A 122 8.73 -4.99 -22.20
CA SER A 122 9.04 -6.02 -21.22
C SER A 122 9.80 -5.43 -20.03
N ASP A 123 9.50 -5.94 -18.83
CA ASP A 123 10.14 -5.61 -17.56
C ASP A 123 9.95 -4.17 -17.02
N ILE A 124 9.25 -3.29 -17.74
CA ILE A 124 8.87 -1.97 -17.24
C ILE A 124 7.46 -2.04 -16.65
N TYR A 125 7.29 -1.48 -15.45
CA TYR A 125 5.99 -1.38 -14.79
C TYR A 125 5.58 0.08 -14.60
N ASP A 126 4.32 0.35 -14.91
CA ASP A 126 3.57 1.52 -14.54
C ASP A 126 3.08 1.34 -13.10
N ILE A 127 3.70 2.05 -12.16
CA ILE A 127 3.34 1.99 -10.74
C ILE A 127 2.70 3.30 -10.34
N LYS A 128 1.43 3.23 -9.91
CA LYS A 128 0.68 4.36 -9.35
C LYS A 128 0.35 4.07 -7.90
N CYS A 129 0.59 5.04 -7.01
CA CYS A 129 0.19 5.02 -5.62
C CYS A 129 -0.75 6.20 -5.35
N SER A 130 -1.84 5.95 -4.64
CA SER A 130 -2.76 6.98 -4.15
C SER A 130 -2.88 6.85 -2.64
N LEU A 131 -2.59 7.92 -1.90
CA LEU A 131 -2.75 8.00 -0.46
C LEU A 131 -3.86 9.00 -0.13
N GLY A 132 -4.89 8.54 0.57
CA GLY A 132 -5.95 9.38 1.10
C GLY A 132 -5.53 9.95 2.46
N LYS A 133 -5.84 11.23 2.68
CA LYS A 133 -5.74 11.93 3.96
C LYS A 133 -7.06 12.62 4.26
#